data_AF-A0A7S1YBL2-F1
#
_entry.id   AF-A0A7S1YBL2-F1
#
_cell.length_a   1.000
_cell.length_b   1.000
_cell.length_c   1.000
_cell.angle_alpha   90.00
_cell.angle_beta   90.00
_cell.angle_gamma   90.00
#
_symmetry.space_group_name_H-M   'P 1'
#
loop_
_entity.id
_entity.type
_entity.pdbx_description
1 polymer ?
#
loop_
_entity_poly.entity_id
_entity_poly.type
_entity_poly.pdbx_seq_one_letter_code
_entity_poly.pdbx_strand_id
1 'polypeptide(L)'
;KDEIPDFARPLLGEDAAIVERALDGKWVPAKELETLNDKRMKNGQPFLVIPYKEYLEEKEHLSVMRKQAKADFLYLRHLMYSYLNDEDLESEDKRQELVDQVSASRPSQEQKEELAKGLGKWFADYVMDNGYWIDDSPIVFKQMIMQAFPPINREGDNLTADNLEQVAVNYTRVLNKYLDEHDVEGATKAFAGRFVVD
;
A
#
# COMPACT_ATOMS: atom_id res chain seq x y z
N LYS A 1 5.77 18.59 23.54
CA LYS A 1 6.07 17.15 23.30
C LYS A 1 4.86 16.66 22.54
N ASP A 2 4.97 16.56 21.23
CA ASP A 2 3.84 16.16 20.41
C ASP A 2 3.48 14.73 20.78
N GLU A 3 2.19 14.50 20.98
CA GLU A 3 1.67 13.21 21.41
C GLU A 3 1.86 12.21 20.26
N ILE A 4 2.54 11.09 20.53
CA ILE A 4 2.73 10.05 19.53
C ILE A 4 1.34 9.52 19.15
N PRO A 5 0.94 9.59 17.87
CA PRO A 5 -0.38 9.15 17.42
C PRO A 5 -0.66 7.69 17.81
N ASP A 6 -1.92 7.31 18.02
CA ASP A 6 -2.26 5.96 18.50
C ASP A 6 -1.75 4.81 17.62
N PHE A 7 -1.73 4.97 16.30
CA PHE A 7 -1.16 3.97 15.38
C PHE A 7 0.36 3.83 15.52
N ALA A 8 1.01 4.88 16.03
CA ALA A 8 2.43 4.98 16.25
C ALA A 8 2.83 4.53 17.67
N ARG A 9 1.93 3.93 18.45
CA ARG A 9 2.25 3.41 19.78
C ARG A 9 2.63 1.92 19.69
N PRO A 10 3.72 1.49 20.37
CA PRO A 10 4.00 0.08 20.56
C PRO A 10 2.93 -0.54 21.46
N LEU A 11 2.39 -1.67 21.04
CA LEU A 11 1.43 -2.45 21.82
C LEU A 11 2.14 -3.58 22.57
N LEU A 12 1.53 -4.05 23.66
CA LEU A 12 2.12 -5.09 24.48
C LEU A 12 2.27 -6.40 23.67
N GLY A 13 3.50 -6.94 23.61
CA GLY A 13 3.80 -8.17 22.88
C GLY A 13 4.21 -7.98 21.42
N GLU A 14 4.30 -6.74 20.94
CA GLU A 14 4.86 -6.45 19.62
C GLU A 14 6.38 -6.53 19.60
N ASP A 15 6.93 -6.80 18.41
CA ASP A 15 8.36 -6.68 18.19
C ASP A 15 8.74 -5.20 18.25
N ALA A 16 9.30 -4.79 19.39
CA ALA A 16 9.67 -3.41 19.66
C ALA A 16 10.64 -2.85 18.62
N ALA A 17 11.49 -3.68 18.01
CA ALA A 17 12.44 -3.24 16.99
C ALA A 17 11.75 -3.01 15.64
N ILE A 18 10.70 -3.76 15.29
CA ILE A 18 9.87 -3.47 14.12
C ILE A 18 9.13 -2.15 14.33
N VAL A 19 8.51 -1.98 15.50
CA VAL A 19 7.76 -0.76 15.81
C VAL A 19 8.67 0.46 15.78
N GLU A 20 9.77 0.46 16.54
CA GLU A 20 10.72 1.58 16.57
C GLU A 20 11.21 1.97 15.17
N ARG A 21 11.57 1.00 14.32
CA ARG A 21 11.94 1.27 12.92
C ARG A 21 10.83 1.96 12.15
N ALA A 22 9.59 1.47 12.24
CA ALA A 22 8.47 2.06 11.55
C ALA A 22 8.18 3.49 12.02
N LEU A 23 8.24 3.75 13.34
CA LEU A 23 8.01 5.09 13.91
C LEU A 23 9.08 6.09 13.49
N ASP A 24 10.31 5.62 13.38
CA ASP A 24 11.45 6.41 12.89
C ASP A 24 11.39 6.64 11.37
N GLY A 25 10.34 6.21 10.67
CA GLY A 25 10.23 6.28 9.21
C GLY A 25 11.29 5.43 8.49
N LYS A 26 11.88 4.44 9.16
CA LYS A 26 12.87 3.54 8.55
C LYS A 26 12.15 2.41 7.83
N TRP A 27 12.79 1.88 6.78
CA TRP A 27 12.26 0.75 6.05
C TRP A 27 12.05 -0.46 6.97
N VAL A 28 10.83 -1.00 6.92
CA VAL A 28 10.44 -2.30 7.46
C VAL A 28 9.98 -3.13 6.26
N PRO A 29 10.52 -4.36 6.06
CA PRO A 29 10.06 -5.23 4.99
C PRO A 29 8.54 -5.41 4.99
N ALA A 30 7.90 -5.36 3.83
CA ALA A 30 6.44 -5.38 3.72
C ALA A 30 5.81 -6.60 4.41
N LYS A 31 6.49 -7.75 4.37
CA LYS A 31 6.07 -8.97 5.09
C LYS A 31 6.05 -8.81 6.60
N GLU A 32 7.10 -8.22 7.17
CA GLU A 32 7.19 -7.99 8.62
C GLU A 32 6.10 -7.03 9.08
N LEU A 33 5.90 -5.94 8.32
CA LEU A 33 4.87 -4.94 8.62
C LEU A 33 3.46 -5.51 8.48
N GLU A 34 3.19 -6.28 7.43
CA GLU A 34 1.89 -6.94 7.24
C GLU A 34 1.61 -7.93 8.38
N THR A 35 2.57 -8.76 8.78
CA THR A 35 2.35 -9.75 9.85
C THR A 35 2.04 -9.08 11.18
N LEU A 36 2.65 -7.93 11.45
CA LEU A 36 2.32 -7.11 12.61
C LEU A 36 0.91 -6.51 12.48
N ASN A 37 0.59 -5.96 11.31
CA ASN A 37 -0.70 -5.31 11.05
C ASN A 37 -1.89 -6.28 11.01
N ASP A 38 -1.71 -7.52 10.55
CA ASP A 38 -2.72 -8.58 10.62
C ASP A 38 -3.09 -8.88 12.08
N LYS A 39 -2.08 -8.97 12.98
CA LYS A 39 -2.33 -9.13 14.42
C LYS A 39 -3.06 -7.94 15.02
N ARG A 40 -2.65 -6.71 14.66
CA ARG A 40 -3.33 -5.49 15.11
C ARG A 40 -4.79 -5.48 14.67
N MET A 41 -5.05 -5.77 13.40
CA MET A 41 -6.40 -5.84 12.84
C MET A 41 -7.28 -6.87 13.55
N LYS A 42 -6.77 -8.08 13.77
CA LYS A 42 -7.48 -9.15 14.52
C LYS A 42 -7.80 -8.76 15.97
N ASN A 43 -7.05 -7.82 16.54
CA ASN A 43 -7.27 -7.26 17.87
C ASN A 43 -8.07 -5.94 17.84
N GLY A 44 -8.59 -5.51 16.68
CA GLY A 44 -9.32 -4.25 16.52
C GLY A 44 -8.46 -3.00 16.70
N GLN A 45 -7.16 -3.09 16.40
CA GLN A 45 -6.18 -2.02 16.57
C GLN A 45 -5.81 -1.39 15.22
N PRO A 46 -5.46 -0.09 15.20
CA PRO A 46 -5.06 0.59 13.97
C PRO A 46 -3.75 0.03 13.41
N PHE A 47 -3.64 -0.04 12.09
CA PHE A 47 -2.40 -0.42 11.42
C PHE A 47 -1.25 0.50 11.79
N LEU A 48 -0.08 -0.07 12.02
CA LEU A 48 1.17 0.65 12.05
C LEU A 48 1.47 1.18 10.64
N VAL A 49 1.66 2.49 10.55
CA VAL A 49 2.00 3.19 9.31
C VAL A 49 3.37 3.83 9.45
N ILE A 50 4.22 3.63 8.45
CA ILE A 50 5.53 4.26 8.34
C ILE A 50 5.31 5.68 7.79
N PRO A 51 5.67 6.75 8.51
CA PRO A 51 5.55 8.11 8.01
C PRO A 51 6.53 8.37 6.86
N TYR A 52 6.17 9.28 5.95
CA TYR A 52 7.09 9.77 4.93
C TYR A 52 8.14 10.68 5.57
N LYS A 53 9.41 10.41 5.31
CA LYS A 53 10.50 11.35 5.59
C LYS A 53 10.56 12.44 4.54
N GLU A 54 11.36 13.47 4.80
CA GLU A 54 11.68 14.44 3.76
C GLU A 54 12.62 13.82 2.72
N TYR A 55 12.45 14.21 1.46
CA TYR A 55 13.31 13.73 0.35
C TYR A 55 14.80 13.93 0.63
N LEU A 56 15.18 15.08 1.22
CA LEU A 56 16.58 15.40 1.52
C LEU A 56 17.22 14.43 2.52
N GLU A 57 16.45 13.86 3.44
CA GLU A 57 16.94 12.86 4.40
C GLU A 57 17.20 11.50 3.74
N GLU A 58 16.52 11.23 2.62
CA GLU A 58 16.55 9.93 1.94
C GLU A 58 17.33 9.94 0.61
N LYS A 59 17.69 11.12 0.10
CA LYS A 59 18.34 11.32 -1.20
C LYS A 59 19.58 10.44 -1.42
N GLU A 60 20.45 10.35 -0.41
CA GLU A 60 21.67 9.53 -0.49
C GLU A 60 21.36 8.02 -0.47
N HIS A 61 20.14 7.64 -0.09
CA HIS A 61 19.72 6.25 0.12
C HIS A 61 18.78 5.72 -0.97
N LEU A 62 18.47 6.51 -2.01
CA LEU A 62 17.54 6.12 -3.09
C LEU A 62 17.91 4.78 -3.76
N SER A 63 19.20 4.50 -3.91
CA SER A 63 19.66 3.23 -4.50
C SER A 63 19.34 2.01 -3.62
N VAL A 64 19.36 2.19 -2.29
CA VAL A 64 19.00 1.17 -1.31
C VAL A 64 17.48 0.98 -1.30
N MET A 65 16.72 2.09 -1.31
CA MET A 65 15.25 2.06 -1.38
C MET A 65 14.75 1.29 -2.61
N ARG A 66 15.36 1.49 -3.78
CA ARG A 66 15.00 0.73 -5.00
C ARG A 66 15.20 -0.78 -4.85
N LYS A 67 16.28 -1.20 -4.17
CA LYS A 67 16.55 -2.63 -3.92
C LYS A 67 15.55 -3.21 -2.91
N GLN A 68 15.25 -2.47 -1.86
CA GLN A 68 14.27 -2.83 -0.84
C GLN A 68 12.87 -2.98 -1.46
N ALA A 69 12.44 -2.00 -2.24
CA ALA A 69 11.14 -1.97 -2.90
C ALA A 69 10.89 -3.18 -3.81
N LYS A 70 11.93 -3.76 -4.44
CA LYS A 70 11.75 -4.97 -5.26
C LYS A 70 11.25 -6.17 -4.45
N ALA A 71 11.82 -6.39 -3.25
CA ALA A 71 11.36 -7.45 -2.37
C ALA A 71 9.93 -7.20 -1.87
N ASP A 72 9.61 -5.94 -1.57
CA ASP A 72 8.27 -5.54 -1.13
C ASP A 72 7.23 -5.70 -2.25
N PHE A 73 7.55 -5.33 -3.49
CA PHE A 73 6.66 -5.54 -4.64
C PHE A 73 6.38 -7.02 -4.87
N LEU A 74 7.39 -7.89 -4.76
CA LEU A 74 7.20 -9.33 -4.85
C LEU A 74 6.26 -9.83 -3.75
N TYR A 75 6.51 -9.43 -2.50
CA TYR A 75 5.65 -9.85 -1.38
C TYR A 75 4.20 -9.38 -1.55
N LEU A 76 4.00 -8.09 -1.82
CA LEU A 76 2.67 -7.50 -1.97
C LEU A 76 1.89 -8.16 -3.11
N ARG A 77 2.58 -8.58 -4.19
CA ARG A 77 1.94 -9.33 -5.25
C ARG A 77 1.46 -10.70 -4.78
N HIS A 78 2.30 -11.43 -4.06
CA HIS A 78 1.92 -12.73 -3.50
C HIS A 78 0.74 -12.58 -2.52
N LEU A 79 0.71 -11.51 -1.73
CA LEU A 79 -0.40 -11.18 -0.86
C LEU A 79 -1.70 -10.90 -1.63
N MET A 80 -1.64 -10.16 -2.75
CA MET A 80 -2.82 -9.99 -3.59
C MET A 80 -3.28 -11.31 -4.20
N TYR A 81 -2.35 -12.17 -4.62
CA TYR A 81 -2.71 -13.51 -5.07
C TYR A 81 -3.31 -14.38 -3.97
N SER A 82 -2.87 -14.26 -2.71
CA SER A 82 -3.51 -15.01 -1.63
C SER A 82 -4.96 -14.56 -1.45
N TYR A 83 -5.27 -13.26 -1.50
CA TYR A 83 -6.68 -12.82 -1.45
C TYR A 83 -7.52 -13.32 -2.63
N LEU A 84 -6.93 -13.38 -3.83
CA LEU A 84 -7.62 -13.86 -5.02
C LEU A 84 -7.85 -15.38 -5.04
N ASN A 85 -7.04 -16.15 -4.30
CA ASN A 85 -7.13 -17.61 -4.24
C ASN A 85 -7.62 -18.13 -2.87
N ASP A 86 -8.09 -17.23 -2.00
CA ASP A 86 -8.65 -17.61 -0.71
C ASP A 86 -10.08 -18.13 -0.90
N GLU A 87 -10.30 -19.41 -0.57
CA GLU A 87 -11.61 -20.07 -0.66
C GLU A 87 -12.61 -19.46 0.34
N ASP A 88 -12.14 -18.98 1.50
CA ASP A 88 -13.03 -18.35 2.48
C ASP A 88 -13.62 -17.05 1.93
N LEU A 89 -12.87 -16.33 1.09
CA LEU A 89 -13.32 -15.09 0.46
C LEU A 89 -14.30 -15.32 -0.71
N GLU A 90 -14.69 -16.56 -1.01
CA GLU A 90 -15.84 -16.83 -1.88
C GLU A 90 -17.18 -16.54 -1.18
N SER A 91 -17.20 -16.58 0.16
CA SER A 91 -18.34 -16.16 0.96
C SER A 91 -18.43 -14.63 1.06
N GLU A 92 -19.60 -14.07 0.78
CA GLU A 92 -19.88 -12.65 0.95
C GLU A 92 -19.69 -12.19 2.41
N ASP A 93 -20.17 -12.99 3.38
CA ASP A 93 -20.02 -12.69 4.81
C ASP A 93 -18.55 -12.57 5.20
N LYS A 94 -17.68 -13.44 4.65
CA LYS A 94 -16.24 -13.40 4.90
C LYS A 94 -15.55 -12.22 4.24
N ARG A 95 -15.96 -11.85 3.02
CA ARG A 95 -15.48 -10.62 2.39
C ARG A 95 -15.89 -9.40 3.21
N GLN A 96 -17.13 -9.34 3.68
CA GLN A 96 -17.61 -8.23 4.49
C GLN A 96 -16.89 -8.15 5.83
N GLU A 97 -16.69 -9.29 6.52
CA GLU A 97 -15.92 -9.38 7.77
C GLU A 97 -14.50 -8.81 7.58
N LEU A 98 -13.80 -9.20 6.52
CA LEU A 98 -12.48 -8.69 6.20
C LEU A 98 -12.50 -7.18 5.91
N VAL A 99 -13.47 -6.71 5.12
CA VAL A 99 -13.60 -5.29 4.77
C VAL A 99 -13.84 -4.44 6.00
N ASP A 100 -14.68 -4.89 6.93
CA ASP A 100 -14.97 -4.19 8.17
C ASP A 100 -13.71 -4.11 9.06
N GLN A 101 -13.00 -5.22 9.21
CA GLN A 101 -11.74 -5.29 9.97
C GLN A 101 -10.67 -4.36 9.37
N VAL A 102 -10.48 -4.41 8.05
CA VAL A 102 -9.54 -3.54 7.33
C VAL A 102 -9.93 -2.09 7.50
N SER A 103 -11.20 -1.74 7.32
CA SER A 103 -11.70 -0.37 7.40
C SER A 103 -11.54 0.22 8.80
N ALA A 104 -11.83 -0.57 9.85
CA ALA A 104 -11.64 -0.18 11.24
C ALA A 104 -10.16 0.03 11.60
N SER A 105 -9.25 -0.68 10.93
CA SER A 105 -7.80 -0.61 11.18
C SER A 105 -7.10 0.47 10.36
N ARG A 106 -7.79 1.11 9.39
CA ARG A 106 -7.20 2.19 8.58
C ARG A 106 -6.91 3.44 9.43
N PRO A 107 -5.91 4.24 9.02
CA PRO A 107 -5.68 5.55 9.63
C PRO A 107 -6.90 6.46 9.53
N SER A 108 -7.02 7.38 10.48
CA SER A 108 -8.04 8.42 10.47
C SER A 108 -7.91 9.33 9.24
N GLN A 109 -8.95 10.13 8.97
CA GLN A 109 -8.91 11.08 7.85
C GLN A 109 -7.80 12.13 8.00
N GLU A 110 -7.60 12.65 9.21
CA GLU A 110 -6.52 13.59 9.52
C GLU A 110 -5.13 12.98 9.22
N GLN A 111 -4.92 11.73 9.62
CA GLN A 111 -3.66 11.03 9.37
C GLN A 111 -3.44 10.75 7.88
N LYS A 112 -4.50 10.40 7.14
CA LYS A 112 -4.44 10.25 5.68
C LYS A 112 -4.02 11.56 5.01
N GLU A 113 -4.50 12.70 5.50
CA GLU A 113 -4.12 14.02 5.01
C GLU A 113 -2.67 14.38 5.32
N GLU A 114 -2.16 14.01 6.50
CA GLU A 114 -0.74 14.17 6.84
C GLU A 114 0.17 13.31 5.95
N LEU A 115 -0.18 12.04 5.74
CA LEU A 115 0.52 11.15 4.84
C LEU A 115 0.50 11.66 3.40
N ALA A 116 -0.64 12.20 2.94
CA ALA A 116 -0.76 12.78 1.61
C ALA A 116 0.11 14.03 1.43
N LYS A 117 0.19 14.91 2.45
CA LYS A 117 1.09 16.06 2.46
C LYS A 117 2.55 15.62 2.39
N GLY A 118 2.94 14.62 3.20
CA GLY A 118 4.29 14.07 3.21
C GLY A 118 4.70 13.48 1.86
N LEU A 119 3.85 12.61 1.28
CA LEU A 119 4.06 12.05 -0.05
C LEU A 119 4.17 13.13 -1.13
N GLY A 120 3.27 14.12 -1.12
CA GLY A 120 3.26 15.21 -2.08
C GLY A 120 4.53 16.06 -2.01
N LYS A 121 4.99 16.39 -0.80
CA LYS A 121 6.25 17.10 -0.59
C LYS A 121 7.45 16.29 -1.07
N TRP A 122 7.55 15.02 -0.66
CA TRP A 122 8.64 14.15 -1.09
C TRP A 122 8.72 14.04 -2.62
N PHE A 123 7.57 13.84 -3.27
CA PHE A 123 7.49 13.73 -4.73
C PHE A 123 7.89 15.03 -5.44
N ALA A 124 7.39 16.18 -4.97
CA ALA A 124 7.75 17.47 -5.54
C ALA A 124 9.25 17.75 -5.41
N ASP A 125 9.83 17.52 -4.22
CA ASP A 125 11.25 17.70 -3.95
C ASP A 125 12.11 16.77 -4.82
N TYR A 126 11.74 15.49 -4.95
CA TYR A 126 12.41 14.53 -5.82
C TYR A 126 12.41 15.00 -7.29
N VAL A 127 11.25 15.39 -7.80
CA VAL A 127 11.10 15.79 -9.21
C VAL A 127 11.92 17.04 -9.50
N MET A 128 11.87 18.06 -8.63
CA MET A 128 12.68 19.27 -8.79
C MET A 128 14.19 18.99 -8.73
N ASP A 129 14.64 18.15 -7.78
CA ASP A 129 16.05 17.79 -7.64
C ASP A 129 16.59 16.96 -8.82
N ASN A 130 15.70 16.28 -9.56
CA ASN A 130 16.02 15.57 -10.79
C ASN A 130 15.90 16.45 -12.06
N GLY A 131 15.83 17.78 -11.89
CA GLY A 131 15.95 18.75 -12.98
C GLY A 131 14.66 19.11 -13.70
N TYR A 132 13.50 18.71 -13.16
CA TYR A 132 12.20 19.07 -13.71
C TYR A 132 11.74 20.44 -13.18
N TRP A 133 11.21 21.28 -14.06
CA TRP A 133 10.55 22.54 -13.69
C TRP A 133 9.05 22.30 -13.56
N ILE A 134 8.57 22.16 -12.32
CA ILE A 134 7.19 21.75 -12.03
C ILE A 134 6.15 22.84 -12.33
N ASP A 135 6.60 24.08 -12.49
CA ASP A 135 5.81 25.27 -12.80
C ASP A 135 5.55 25.46 -14.31
N ASP A 136 6.35 24.84 -15.18
CA ASP A 136 6.24 25.00 -16.64
C ASP A 136 4.93 24.43 -17.22
N SER A 137 4.56 23.22 -16.81
CA SER A 137 3.40 22.53 -17.38
C SER A 137 2.73 21.57 -16.39
N PRO A 138 1.83 22.10 -15.53
CA PRO A 138 1.09 21.28 -14.58
C PRO A 138 0.31 20.12 -15.22
N ILE A 139 -0.15 20.30 -16.47
CA ILE A 139 -0.90 19.25 -17.18
C ILE A 139 -0.04 18.04 -17.54
N VAL A 140 1.24 18.26 -17.90
CA VAL A 140 2.17 17.17 -18.21
C VAL A 140 2.46 16.34 -16.97
N PHE A 141 2.74 16.98 -15.83
CA PHE A 141 2.97 16.27 -14.57
C PHE A 141 1.73 15.51 -14.09
N LYS A 142 0.54 16.10 -14.22
CA LYS A 142 -0.72 15.40 -13.93
C LYS A 142 -0.88 14.14 -14.78
N GLN A 143 -0.59 14.22 -16.09
CA GLN A 143 -0.64 13.06 -16.98
C GLN A 143 0.39 11.99 -16.60
N MET A 144 1.63 12.39 -16.26
CA MET A 144 2.66 11.46 -15.79
C MET A 144 2.23 10.74 -14.51
N ILE A 145 1.66 11.47 -13.55
CA ILE A 145 1.13 10.91 -12.29
C ILE A 145 0.00 9.92 -12.58
N MET A 146 -0.99 10.31 -13.40
CA MET A 146 -2.11 9.42 -13.77
C MET A 146 -1.63 8.14 -14.46
N GLN A 147 -0.57 8.21 -15.27
CA GLN A 147 0.00 7.04 -15.95
C GLN A 147 0.84 6.15 -15.01
N ALA A 148 1.54 6.75 -14.05
CA ALA A 148 2.33 6.03 -13.05
C ALA A 148 1.44 5.36 -12.00
N PHE A 149 0.37 6.05 -11.57
CA PHE A 149 -0.55 5.64 -10.51
C PHE A 149 -1.97 5.52 -11.04
N PRO A 150 -2.26 4.50 -11.87
CA PRO A 150 -3.62 4.29 -12.37
C PRO A 150 -4.59 3.97 -11.21
N PRO A 151 -5.88 4.25 -11.37
CA PRO A 151 -6.88 3.98 -10.33
C PRO A 151 -6.94 2.48 -10.01
N ILE A 152 -6.82 2.15 -8.73
CA ILE A 152 -6.94 0.78 -8.22
C ILE A 152 -8.41 0.47 -7.86
N ASN A 153 -9.13 1.48 -7.37
CA ASN A 153 -10.57 1.46 -7.16
C ASN A 153 -11.23 2.53 -8.03
N ARG A 154 -12.54 2.41 -8.28
CA ARG A 154 -13.31 3.47 -8.95
C ARG A 154 -13.37 4.71 -8.06
N GLU A 155 -13.48 5.89 -8.68
CA GLU A 155 -13.37 7.18 -8.01
C GLU A 155 -14.38 7.29 -6.84
N GLY A 156 -13.86 7.44 -5.62
CA GLY A 156 -14.65 7.68 -4.42
C GLY A 156 -15.14 6.43 -3.67
N ASP A 157 -14.93 5.23 -4.21
CA ASP A 157 -15.37 4.02 -3.54
C ASP A 157 -14.39 3.63 -2.42
N ASN A 158 -14.91 3.47 -1.21
CA ASN A 158 -14.22 2.72 -0.16
C ASN A 158 -14.07 1.26 -0.60
N LEU A 159 -13.17 0.54 0.06
CA LEU A 159 -13.14 -0.92 -0.10
C LEU A 159 -14.49 -1.49 0.37
N THR A 160 -15.10 -2.34 -0.44
CA THR A 160 -16.37 -3.03 -0.16
C THR A 160 -16.21 -4.52 -0.45
N ALA A 161 -17.12 -5.35 0.07
CA ALA A 161 -17.10 -6.79 -0.21
C ALA A 161 -17.20 -7.08 -1.71
N ASP A 162 -17.93 -6.25 -2.47
CA ASP A 162 -18.13 -6.40 -3.91
C ASP A 162 -16.91 -6.00 -4.75
N ASN A 163 -16.13 -5.01 -4.29
CA ASN A 163 -14.99 -4.51 -5.06
C ASN A 163 -13.63 -5.07 -4.61
N LEU A 164 -13.59 -5.87 -3.53
CA LEU A 164 -12.36 -6.43 -2.96
C LEU A 164 -11.50 -7.16 -4.00
N GLU A 165 -12.09 -8.09 -4.76
CA GLU A 165 -11.37 -8.85 -5.78
C GLU A 165 -10.87 -7.93 -6.90
N GLN A 166 -11.72 -7.01 -7.36
CA GLN A 166 -11.37 -6.07 -8.42
C GLN A 166 -10.20 -5.16 -8.00
N VAL A 167 -10.18 -4.72 -6.75
CA VAL A 167 -9.09 -3.96 -6.13
C VAL A 167 -7.81 -4.79 -6.10
N ALA A 168 -7.86 -6.04 -5.64
CA ALA A 168 -6.69 -6.93 -5.60
C ALA A 168 -6.12 -7.19 -7.00
N VAL A 169 -6.97 -7.38 -8.01
CA VAL A 169 -6.57 -7.53 -9.42
C VAL A 169 -5.89 -6.27 -9.95
N ASN A 170 -6.49 -5.10 -9.73
CA ASN A 170 -5.92 -3.85 -10.21
C ASN A 170 -4.58 -3.53 -9.52
N TYR A 171 -4.50 -3.79 -8.21
CA TYR A 171 -3.26 -3.64 -7.47
C TYR A 171 -2.17 -4.58 -8.00
N THR A 172 -2.51 -5.84 -8.27
CA THR A 172 -1.60 -6.82 -8.88
C THR A 172 -1.06 -6.35 -10.23
N ARG A 173 -1.91 -5.78 -11.10
CA ARG A 173 -1.49 -5.23 -12.40
C ARG A 173 -0.47 -4.11 -12.23
N VAL A 174 -0.67 -3.23 -11.24
CA VAL A 174 0.29 -2.17 -10.92
C VAL A 174 1.62 -2.76 -10.47
N LEU A 175 1.60 -3.73 -9.54
CA LEU A 175 2.82 -4.38 -9.03
C LEU A 175 3.60 -5.08 -10.14
N ASN A 176 2.92 -5.81 -11.04
CA ASN A 176 3.55 -6.49 -12.17
C ASN A 176 4.28 -5.51 -13.11
N LYS A 177 3.71 -4.32 -13.35
CA LYS A 177 4.36 -3.27 -14.13
C LYS A 177 5.71 -2.84 -13.53
N TYR A 178 5.83 -2.79 -12.20
CA TYR A 178 7.07 -2.41 -11.51
C TYR A 178 8.06 -3.55 -11.33
N LEU A 179 7.62 -4.80 -11.49
CA LEU A 179 8.47 -5.98 -11.46
C LEU A 179 9.05 -6.34 -12.85
N ASP A 180 8.71 -5.57 -13.89
CA ASP A 180 8.98 -5.88 -15.31
C ASP A 180 8.47 -7.28 -15.71
N GLU A 181 7.45 -7.78 -15.00
CA GLU A 181 6.81 -9.05 -15.28
C GLU A 181 5.53 -8.80 -16.09
N HIS A 182 5.53 -9.26 -17.34
CA HIS A 182 4.34 -9.22 -18.20
C HIS A 182 3.37 -10.38 -17.93
N ASP A 183 3.60 -11.16 -16.89
CA ASP A 183 2.89 -12.41 -16.69
C ASP A 183 1.50 -12.19 -16.08
N VAL A 184 0.49 -12.30 -16.95
CA VAL A 184 -0.93 -12.25 -16.60
C VAL A 184 -1.42 -13.67 -16.28
N GLU A 185 -0.64 -14.75 -16.47
CA GLU A 185 -1.13 -16.13 -16.36
C GLU A 185 -1.67 -16.48 -14.97
N GLY A 186 -1.06 -15.98 -13.89
CA GLY A 186 -1.55 -16.19 -12.52
C GLY A 186 -2.91 -15.55 -12.26
N ALA A 187 -3.11 -14.33 -12.76
CA ALA A 187 -4.39 -13.63 -12.66
C ALA A 187 -5.43 -14.23 -13.62
N THR A 188 -5.04 -14.62 -14.84
CA THR A 188 -5.92 -15.27 -15.83
C THR A 188 -6.40 -16.63 -15.34
N LYS A 189 -5.55 -17.43 -14.66
CA LYS A 189 -5.98 -18.71 -14.07
C LYS A 189 -7.00 -18.53 -12.95
N ALA A 190 -6.80 -17.54 -12.06
CA ALA A 190 -7.78 -17.23 -11.01
C ALA A 190 -9.13 -16.78 -11.59
N PHE A 191 -9.12 -15.96 -12.67
CA PHE A 191 -10.34 -15.56 -13.38
C PHE A 191 -11.00 -16.70 -14.17
N ALA A 192 -10.21 -17.54 -14.83
CA ALA A 192 -10.72 -18.65 -15.65
C ALA A 192 -11.35 -19.76 -14.80
N GLY A 193 -10.94 -19.92 -13.53
CA GLY A 193 -11.60 -20.86 -12.61
C GLY A 193 -12.97 -20.39 -12.12
N ARG A 194 -13.21 -19.07 -12.05
CA ARG A 194 -14.42 -18.49 -11.42
C ARG A 194 -15.49 -18.01 -12.40
N PHE A 195 -15.16 -17.77 -13.67
CA PHE A 195 -16.09 -17.20 -14.66
C PHE A 195 -16.23 -18.00 -15.97
N VAL A 196 -15.87 -19.29 -15.99
CA VAL A 196 -16.38 -20.19 -17.04
C VAL A 196 -17.84 -20.49 -16.72
N VAL A 197 -18.70 -19.64 -17.25
CA VAL A 197 -20.14 -19.87 -17.37
C VAL A 197 -20.32 -20.75 -18.60
N ASP A 198 -20.93 -21.94 -18.43
CA ASP A 198 -21.51 -22.71 -19.54
C ASP A 198 -22.66 -21.94 -20.19
#